data_AF-A0A7S3FVG0-F1
#
_entry.id   AF-A0A7S3FVG0-F1
#
_cell.length_a   1.000
_cell.length_b   1.000
_cell.length_c   1.000
_cell.angle_alpha   90.00
_cell.angle_beta   90.00
_cell.angle_gamma   90.00
#
_symmetry.space_group_name_H-M   'P 1'
#
loop_
_entity.id
_entity.type
_entity.pdbx_description
1 polymer ?
#
loop_
_entity_poly.entity_id
_entity_poly.type
_entity_poly.pdbx_seq_one_letter_code
_entity_poly.pdbx_strand_id
1 'polypeptide(L)'
;KMYKDKILVRKLDAPERLGSIDEICCGKTGTITQNDMRVSQFYSEQRLIKNTRKNTIFHCDLNQETLGRLQESILYNCEDARIDMDMTTFFPVGNGTEV
;
A
#
# COMPACT_ATOMS: atom_id res chain seq x y z
N LYS A 1 -1.05 28.26 14.49
CA LYS A 1 -0.64 27.86 13.11
C LYS A 1 -0.48 26.34 13.04
N MET A 2 0.47 25.75 13.77
CA MET A 2 0.74 24.30 13.80
C MET A 2 -0.49 23.39 13.99
N TYR A 3 -1.42 23.73 14.89
CA TYR A 3 -2.67 22.97 15.05
C TYR A 3 -3.54 22.94 13.79
N LYS A 4 -3.62 24.07 13.06
CA LYS A 4 -4.34 24.14 11.77
C LYS A 4 -3.67 23.28 10.69
N ASP A 5 -2.36 23.08 10.80
CA ASP A 5 -1.54 22.25 9.90
C ASP A 5 -1.55 20.76 10.32
N LYS A 6 -2.45 20.35 11.23
CA LYS A 6 -2.56 19.00 11.79
C LYS A 6 -1.33 18.55 12.60
N ILE A 7 -0.55 19.49 13.13
CA ILE A 7 0.60 19.19 14.00
C ILE A 7 0.18 19.41 15.46
N LEU A 8 0.14 18.32 16.23
CA LEU A 8 -0.13 18.36 17.67
C LEU A 8 1.18 18.51 18.46
N VAL A 9 1.36 19.66 19.11
CA VAL A 9 2.53 19.94 19.96
C VAL A 9 2.21 19.55 21.41
N ARG A 10 2.90 18.53 21.94
CA ARG A 10 2.70 18.05 23.33
C ARG A 10 3.58 18.75 24.37
N LYS A 11 4.71 19.34 23.95
CA LYS A 11 5.63 20.11 24.80
C LYS A 11 5.91 21.47 24.16
N LEU A 12 5.80 22.55 24.92
CA LEU A 12 5.89 23.92 24.40
C LEU A 12 7.27 24.28 23.84
N ASP A 13 8.34 23.63 24.30
CA ASP A 13 9.72 23.80 23.85
C ASP A 13 10.07 23.00 22.58
N ALA A 14 9.21 22.06 22.16
CA ALA A 14 9.48 21.19 21.02
C ALA A 14 9.66 21.93 19.68
N PRO A 15 8.86 22.97 19.34
CA PRO A 15 9.04 23.73 18.10
C PRO A 15 10.40 24.41 17.98
N GLU A 16 10.91 24.95 19.09
CA GLU A 16 12.20 25.63 19.13
C GLU A 16 13.35 24.64 18.95
N ARG A 17 13.30 23.50 19.66
CA ARG A 17 14.29 22.42 19.52
C ARG A 17 14.30 21.82 18.12
N LEU A 18 13.14 21.67 17.48
CA LEU A 18 13.05 21.19 16.10
C LEU A 18 13.73 22.17 15.12
N GLY A 19 13.80 23.46 15.44
CA GLY A 19 14.51 24.45 14.64
C GLY A 19 16.03 24.39 14.74
N SER A 20 16.58 23.68 15.73
CA SER A 20 18.03 23.61 16.01
C SER A 20 18.64 22.23 15.78
N ILE A 21 17.96 21.31 15.11
CA ILE A 21 18.51 19.97 14.81
C ILE A 21 19.22 19.94 13.45
N ASP A 22 20.29 19.17 13.38
CA ASP A 22 21.05 18.93 12.13
C ASP A 22 20.66 17.61 11.44
N GLU A 23 20.12 16.65 12.19
CA GLU A 23 19.81 15.29 11.71
C GLU A 23 18.41 14.83 12.13
N ILE A 24 17.76 14.04 11.27
CA ILE A 24 16.44 13.45 11.55
C ILE A 24 16.51 11.93 11.37
N CYS A 25 16.29 11.20 12.46
CA CYS A 25 16.15 9.74 12.43
C CYS A 25 14.68 9.37 12.18
N CYS A 26 14.36 8.97 10.94
CA CYS A 26 13.00 8.57 10.56
C CYS A 26 12.83 7.05 10.51
N GLY A 27 11.67 6.56 10.98
CA GLY A 27 11.20 5.22 10.61
C GLY A 27 10.87 5.14 9.12
N LYS A 28 10.88 3.93 8.55
CA LYS A 28 10.48 3.73 7.14
C LYS A 28 8.96 3.60 7.03
N THR A 29 8.41 2.52 7.58
CA THR A 29 7.01 2.14 7.45
C THR A 29 6.11 3.05 8.28
N GLY A 30 5.09 3.65 7.67
CA GLY A 30 4.14 4.54 8.33
C GLY A 30 4.68 5.94 8.64
N THR A 31 5.94 6.24 8.28
CA THR A 31 6.55 7.57 8.40
C THR A 31 6.97 8.10 7.02
N ILE A 32 7.85 7.37 6.31
CA ILE A 32 8.24 7.70 4.93
C ILE A 32 7.26 7.06 3.95
N THR A 33 6.90 5.80 4.16
CA THR A 33 5.91 5.09 3.35
C THR A 33 4.53 5.13 3.99
N GLN A 34 3.48 5.07 3.18
CA GLN A 34 2.08 5.18 3.64
C GLN A 34 1.60 3.96 4.43
N ASN A 35 2.43 2.93 4.60
CA ASN A 35 2.03 1.62 5.11
C ASN A 35 0.83 1.01 4.33
N ASP A 36 0.67 1.45 3.08
CA ASP A 36 -0.27 0.94 2.08
C ASP A 36 0.56 0.17 1.06
N MET A 37 0.56 -1.15 1.18
CA MET A 37 1.35 -2.04 0.35
C MET A 37 0.66 -2.21 -1.01
N ARG A 38 1.44 -2.10 -2.09
CA ARG A 38 0.90 -2.20 -3.46
C ARG A 38 1.84 -3.01 -4.34
N VAL A 39 1.27 -3.83 -5.21
CA VAL A 39 2.03 -4.56 -6.22
C VAL A 39 2.61 -3.56 -7.23
N SER A 40 3.94 -3.39 -7.21
CA SER A 40 4.65 -2.49 -8.14
C SER A 40 4.94 -3.13 -9.50
N GLN A 41 5.16 -4.45 -9.51
CA GLN A 41 5.48 -5.25 -10.69
C GLN A 41 5.26 -6.73 -10.39
N PHE A 42 5.00 -7.52 -11.43
CA PHE A 42 4.83 -8.97 -11.34
C PHE A 42 5.55 -9.66 -12.50
N TYR A 43 5.94 -10.91 -12.28
CA TYR A 43 6.64 -11.72 -13.27
C TYR A 43 5.78 -12.90 -13.69
N SER A 44 5.49 -13.01 -14.99
CA SER A 44 4.70 -14.10 -15.55
C SER A 44 5.06 -14.30 -17.02
N GLU A 45 4.96 -15.53 -17.53
CA GLU A 45 5.29 -15.87 -18.92
C GLU A 45 6.67 -15.37 -19.37
N GLN A 46 7.66 -15.45 -18.47
CA GLN A 46 9.03 -14.96 -18.68
C GLN A 46 9.13 -13.44 -18.93
N ARG A 47 8.13 -12.68 -18.49
CA ARG A 47 8.05 -11.23 -18.66
C ARG A 47 7.92 -10.56 -17.30
N LEU A 48 8.72 -9.52 -17.09
CA LEU A 48 8.57 -8.61 -15.94
C LEU A 48 7.66 -7.45 -16.35
N ILE A 49 6.47 -7.40 -15.76
CA ILE A 49 5.44 -6.41 -16.09
C ILE A 49 5.34 -5.41 -14.93
N LYS A 50 5.52 -4.12 -15.24
CA LYS A 50 5.34 -3.04 -14.26
C LYS A 50 3.87 -2.69 -14.13
N ASN A 51 3.38 -2.56 -12.89
CA ASN A 51 2.00 -2.15 -12.61
C ASN A 51 1.86 -0.63 -12.71
N THR A 52 1.79 -0.10 -13.93
CA THR A 52 1.77 1.35 -14.17
C THR A 52 0.37 1.94 -14.25
N ARG A 53 -0.66 1.11 -14.46
CA ARG A 53 -2.06 1.54 -14.63
C ARG A 53 -3.02 0.70 -13.80
N LYS A 54 -4.23 1.20 -13.59
CA LYS A 54 -5.30 0.40 -12.99
C LYS A 54 -5.56 -0.83 -13.85
N ASN A 55 -5.78 -1.97 -13.20
CA ASN A 55 -6.07 -3.23 -13.88
C ASN A 55 -4.98 -3.65 -14.88
N THR A 56 -3.69 -3.37 -14.60
CA THR A 56 -2.59 -3.74 -15.52
C THR A 56 -2.62 -5.23 -15.89
N ILE A 57 -2.95 -6.11 -14.93
CA ILE A 57 -3.04 -7.55 -15.13
C ILE A 57 -4.06 -7.98 -16.21
N PHE A 58 -5.10 -7.18 -16.42
CA PHE A 58 -6.13 -7.42 -17.44
C PHE A 58 -5.81 -6.76 -18.79
N HIS A 59 -4.80 -5.89 -18.82
CA HIS A 59 -4.41 -5.11 -19.99
C HIS A 59 -2.96 -5.40 -20.39
N CYS A 60 -2.45 -6.59 -20.10
CA CYS A 60 -1.13 -7.05 -20.54
C CYS A 60 -1.29 -8.29 -21.43
N ASP A 61 -0.28 -8.55 -22.27
CA ASP A 61 -0.27 -9.66 -23.23
C ASP A 61 0.02 -11.01 -22.54
N LEU A 62 -0.74 -11.35 -21.51
CA LEU A 62 -0.72 -12.67 -20.87
C LEU A 62 -1.76 -13.59 -21.51
N ASN A 63 -1.47 -14.89 -21.55
CA ASN A 63 -2.45 -15.89 -21.93
C ASN A 63 -3.62 -15.91 -20.93
N GLN A 64 -4.85 -16.09 -21.44
CA GLN A 64 -6.05 -16.17 -20.61
C GLN A 64 -5.99 -17.34 -19.62
N GLU A 65 -5.37 -18.46 -20.01
CA GLU A 65 -5.17 -19.59 -19.10
C GLU A 65 -4.26 -19.23 -17.93
N THR A 66 -3.15 -18.54 -18.18
CA THR A 66 -2.24 -18.05 -17.15
C THR A 66 -2.95 -17.07 -16.22
N LEU A 67 -3.75 -16.16 -16.78
CA LEU A 67 -4.55 -15.22 -16.00
C LEU A 67 -5.53 -15.93 -15.06
N GLY A 68 -6.25 -16.94 -15.57
CA GLY A 68 -7.18 -17.75 -14.77
C GLY A 68 -6.46 -18.47 -13.64
N ARG A 69 -5.34 -19.14 -13.94
CA ARG A 69 -4.53 -19.83 -12.93
C ARG A 69 -3.98 -18.89 -11.86
N LEU A 70 -3.56 -17.67 -12.24
CA LEU A 70 -3.11 -16.65 -11.29
C LEU A 70 -4.25 -16.22 -10.36
N GLN A 71 -5.44 -15.96 -10.91
CA GLN A 71 -6.60 -15.58 -10.11
C GLN A 71 -6.99 -16.69 -9.11
N GLU A 72 -7.11 -17.92 -9.59
CA GLU A 72 -7.43 -19.09 -8.74
C GLU A 72 -6.36 -19.31 -7.67
N SER A 73 -5.09 -19.20 -8.04
CA SER A 73 -3.97 -19.34 -7.09
C SER A 73 -3.99 -18.26 -6.02
N ILE A 74 -4.24 -17.00 -6.37
CA ILE A 74 -4.36 -15.92 -5.38
C ILE A 74 -5.54 -16.19 -4.45
N LEU A 75 -6.72 -16.49 -4.99
CA LEU A 75 -7.92 -16.75 -4.19
C LEU A 75 -7.78 -17.96 -3.25
N TYR A 76 -7.04 -19.00 -3.66
CA TYR A 76 -6.84 -20.19 -2.84
C TYR A 76 -5.80 -19.99 -1.74
N ASN A 77 -4.79 -19.15 -1.95
CA ASN A 77 -3.69 -18.95 -0.99
C ASN A 77 -3.89 -17.72 -0.08
N CYS A 78 -4.84 -16.84 -0.39
CA CYS A 78 -5.22 -15.73 0.48
C CYS A 78 -6.09 -16.26 1.64
N GLU A 79 -5.52 -16.32 2.84
CA GLU A 79 -6.22 -16.79 4.04
C GLU A 79 -6.83 -15.64 4.88
N ASP A 80 -6.18 -14.46 4.93
CA ASP A 80 -6.57 -13.37 5.84
C ASP A 80 -7.23 -12.18 5.11
N ALA A 81 -6.95 -12.00 3.82
CA ALA A 81 -7.58 -10.96 3.01
C ALA A 81 -9.04 -11.27 2.67
N ARG A 82 -9.93 -10.32 2.98
CA ARG A 82 -11.36 -10.36 2.63
C ARG A 82 -11.88 -8.98 2.25
N ILE A 83 -13.07 -8.93 1.66
CA ILE A 83 -13.76 -7.68 1.36
C ILE A 83 -14.90 -7.53 2.37
N ASP A 84 -14.79 -6.56 3.26
CA ASP A 84 -15.88 -6.16 4.15
C ASP A 84 -16.71 -5.05 3.48
N MET A 85 -17.97 -4.93 3.88
CA MET A 85 -18.92 -3.96 3.32
C MET A 85 -19.55 -3.13 4.44
N ASP A 86 -19.40 -1.82 4.34
CA ASP A 86 -20.22 -0.86 5.07
C ASP A 86 -21.50 -0.55 4.28
N MET A 87 -22.40 0.29 4.83
CA MET A 87 -23.72 0.64 4.28
C MET A 87 -23.77 0.90 2.76
N THR A 88 -22.69 1.38 2.14
CA THR A 88 -22.62 1.65 0.69
C THR A 88 -21.26 1.35 0.05
N THR A 89 -20.24 0.94 0.82
CA THR A 89 -18.85 0.91 0.34
C THR A 89 -18.16 -0.40 0.71
N PHE A 90 -17.46 -1.00 -0.25
CA PHE A 90 -16.61 -2.16 -0.04
C PHE A 90 -15.19 -1.72 0.27
N PHE A 91 -14.56 -2.32 1.28
CA PHE A 91 -13.17 -2.07 1.62
C PHE A 91 -12.45 -3.40 1.93
N PRO A 92 -11.20 -3.55 1.49
CA PRO A 92 -10.45 -4.77 1.77
C PRO A 92 -9.90 -4.74 3.20
N VAL A 93 -9.90 -5.90 3.85
CA VAL A 93 -9.41 -6.10 5.22
C VAL A 93 -8.51 -7.32 5.26
N GLY A 94 -7.35 -7.20 5.91
CA GLY A 94 -6.36 -8.27 6.05
C GLY A 94 -4.95 -7.69 6.16
N ASN A 95 -3.95 -8.57 6.16
CA ASN A 95 -2.55 -8.17 6.09
C ASN A 95 -2.25 -7.35 4.84
N GLY A 96 -1.46 -6.27 4.98
CA GLY A 96 -1.18 -5.36 3.85
C GLY A 96 -0.51 -6.02 2.64
N THR A 97 0.19 -7.14 2.79
CA THR A 97 0.78 -7.85 1.65
C THR A 97 -0.26 -8.70 0.88
N GLU A 98 -1.37 -9.06 1.51
CA GLU A 98 -2.45 -9.86 0.90
C GLU A 98 -3.58 -9.00 0.34
N VAL A 99 -3.76 -7.79 0.89
CA VAL A 99 -4.78 -6.79 0.51
C VAL A 99 -4.34 -5.89 -0.64
#